data_AF-G5DZX8-F1
#
_entry.id   AF-G5DZX8-F1
#
_cell.length_a   1.000
_cell.length_b   1.000
_cell.length_c   1.000
_cell.angle_alpha   90.00
_cell.angle_beta   90.00
_cell.angle_gamma   90.00
#
_symmetry.space_group_name_H-M   'P 1'
#
loop_
_entity.id
_entity.type
_entity.pdbx_description
1 polymer ?
#
loop_
_entity_poly.entity_id
_entity_poly.type
_entity_poly.pdbx_seq_one_letter_code
_entity_poly.pdbx_strand_id
1 'polypeptide(L)'
;FTTAKFNYTVNFIEMTQTNLCTGKKRPVKRAPFSFTAYSYICDNVSIPLPSHWEHINNAEPYQLIPLVNISNEYNKVASLFGNTLDRNRIQSIHRVQNLDLWEFYCR
;
A
#
# COMPACT_ATOMS: atom_id res chain seq x y z
N PHE A 1 0.40 -16.00 3.96
CA PHE A 1 -0.94 -16.00 3.34
C PHE A 1 -1.21 -17.36 2.72
N THR A 2 -2.47 -17.72 2.52
CA THR A 2 -2.90 -19.02 2.00
C THR A 2 -3.63 -18.82 0.68
N THR A 3 -3.38 -19.68 -0.29
CA THR A 3 -4.17 -19.78 -1.52
C THR A 3 -5.00 -21.06 -1.46
N ALA A 4 -5.88 -21.30 -2.44
CA ALA A 4 -6.69 -22.51 -2.49
C ALA A 4 -5.88 -23.82 -2.42
N LYS A 5 -4.60 -23.81 -2.83
CA LYS A 5 -3.73 -25.01 -2.89
C LYS A 5 -2.57 -25.01 -1.90
N PHE A 6 -2.08 -23.84 -1.46
CA PHE A 6 -0.82 -23.76 -0.74
C PHE A 6 -0.80 -22.67 0.32
N ASN A 7 -0.02 -22.92 1.36
CA ASN A 7 0.26 -21.94 2.41
C ASN A 7 1.63 -21.31 2.16
N TYR A 8 1.73 -20.00 2.37
CA TYR A 8 2.95 -19.23 2.14
C TYR A 8 3.29 -18.35 3.35
N THR A 9 4.58 -18.15 3.57
CA THR A 9 5.10 -17.06 4.40
C THR A 9 5.98 -16.14 3.56
N VAL A 10 5.97 -14.85 3.86
CA VAL A 10 6.82 -13.84 3.21
C VAL A 10 7.70 -13.20 4.29
N ASN A 11 9.01 -13.28 4.11
CA ASN A 11 10.00 -12.62 4.94
C ASN A 11 10.46 -11.35 4.21
N PHE A 12 10.09 -10.18 4.73
CA PHE A 12 10.46 -8.89 4.15
C PHE A 12 11.89 -8.43 4.48
N ILE A 13 12.53 -9.03 5.48
CA ILE A 13 13.95 -8.77 5.81
C ILE A 13 14.82 -9.49 4.79
N GLU A 14 14.57 -10.79 4.59
CA GLU A 14 15.31 -11.60 3.62
C GLU A 14 14.82 -11.40 2.18
N MET A 15 13.68 -10.73 1.99
CA MET A 15 13.01 -10.60 0.70
C MET A 15 12.75 -11.98 0.05
N THR A 16 12.16 -12.90 0.82
CA THR A 16 11.81 -14.26 0.36
C THR A 16 10.35 -14.63 0.60
N GLN A 17 9.77 -15.39 -0.34
CA GLN A 17 8.51 -16.09 -0.18
C GLN A 17 8.78 -17.59 -0.06
N THR A 18 8.22 -18.23 0.96
CA THR A 18 8.36 -19.68 1.19
C THR A 18 7.01 -20.35 1.10
N ASN A 19 6.87 -21.38 0.26
CA ASN A 19 5.73 -22.29 0.28
C ASN A 19 5.89 -23.25 1.47
N LEU A 20 4.97 -23.22 2.41
CA LEU A 20 5.01 -24.02 3.64
C LEU A 20 4.62 -25.49 3.40
N CYS A 21 3.92 -25.81 2.31
CA CYS A 21 3.54 -27.17 1.98
C CYS A 21 4.68 -27.92 1.27
N THR A 22 5.47 -27.24 0.44
CA THR A 22 6.53 -27.86 -0.38
C THR A 22 7.95 -27.46 0.02
N GLY A 23 8.11 -26.50 0.93
CA GLY A 23 9.40 -25.94 1.34
C GLY A 23 10.05 -25.03 0.28
N LYS A 24 9.47 -24.88 -0.91
CA LYS A 24 10.08 -24.10 -2.00
C LYS A 24 10.17 -22.62 -1.64
N LYS A 25 11.39 -22.09 -1.66
CA LYS A 25 11.69 -20.65 -1.50
C LYS A 25 11.82 -19.96 -2.84
N ARG A 26 11.33 -18.73 -2.94
CA ARG A 26 11.47 -17.83 -4.09
C ARG A 26 11.87 -16.44 -3.61
N PRO A 27 12.79 -15.74 -4.30
CA PRO A 27 13.04 -14.34 -4.00
C PRO A 27 11.79 -13.53 -4.33
N VAL A 28 11.47 -12.57 -3.48
CA VAL A 28 10.52 -11.51 -3.79
C VAL A 28 11.30 -10.23 -4.03
N LYS A 29 10.80 -9.42 -4.93
CA LYS A 29 11.31 -8.06 -5.15
C LYS A 29 10.15 -7.11 -4.93
N ARG A 30 10.46 -5.92 -4.41
CA ARG A 30 9.54 -4.79 -4.60
C ARG A 30 9.42 -4.57 -6.10
N ALA A 31 8.23 -4.24 -6.59
CA ALA A 31 8.03 -4.02 -8.02
C ALA A 31 9.14 -3.08 -8.55
N PRO A 32 9.80 -3.41 -9.67
CA PRO A 32 10.78 -2.51 -10.24
C PRO A 32 10.08 -1.18 -10.52
N PHE A 33 10.63 -0.10 -9.98
CA PHE A 33 10.18 1.26 -10.23
C PHE A 33 10.31 1.52 -11.73
N SER A 34 9.21 1.44 -12.47
CA SER A 34 9.19 1.85 -13.87
C SER A 34 8.97 3.35 -13.89
N PHE A 35 10.03 4.13 -14.17
CA PHE A 35 9.96 5.58 -14.34
C PHE A 35 8.96 6.01 -15.44
N THR A 36 8.58 5.11 -16.34
CA THR A 36 7.66 5.37 -17.45
C THR A 36 6.18 5.17 -17.13
N ALA A 37 5.82 4.74 -15.92
CA ALA A 37 4.42 4.50 -15.54
C ALA A 37 3.72 5.72 -14.91
N TYR A 38 4.45 6.80 -14.66
CA TYR A 38 3.84 8.06 -14.24
C TYR A 38 3.42 8.82 -15.51
N SER A 39 2.13 8.76 -15.84
CA SER A 39 1.52 9.92 -16.48
C SER A 39 1.62 11.06 -15.46
N TYR A 40 2.16 12.21 -15.82
CA TYR A 40 2.05 13.42 -15.00
C TYR A 40 0.56 13.62 -14.70
N ILE A 41 0.09 13.27 -13.49
CA ILE A 41 -1.35 13.26 -13.18
C ILE A 41 -1.86 14.68 -12.97
N CYS A 42 -0.96 15.62 -12.64
CA CYS A 42 -1.29 17.03 -12.47
C CYS A 42 -0.52 17.90 -13.48
N ASP A 43 -1.27 18.52 -14.38
CA ASP A 43 -0.80 19.48 -15.39
C ASP A 43 -0.41 20.86 -14.82
N ASN A 44 -0.48 21.06 -13.49
CA ASN A 44 -0.34 22.38 -12.88
C ASN A 44 1.03 22.60 -12.20
N VAL A 45 1.49 23.85 -12.27
CA VAL A 45 2.70 24.38 -11.61
C VAL A 45 2.67 24.18 -10.09
N SER A 46 1.48 24.02 -9.49
CA SER A 46 1.29 23.59 -8.10
C SER A 46 0.60 22.23 -8.03
N ILE A 47 1.21 21.31 -7.30
CA ILE A 47 0.66 19.98 -7.02
C ILE A 47 -0.40 20.16 -5.92
N PRO A 48 -1.70 19.99 -6.20
CA PRO A 48 -2.71 20.19 -5.18
C PRO A 48 -2.64 19.07 -4.15
N LEU A 49 -2.65 19.45 -2.87
CA LEU A 49 -2.82 18.49 -1.78
C LEU A 49 -4.22 17.88 -1.85
N PRO A 50 -4.36 16.55 -1.70
CA PRO A 50 -5.68 15.94 -1.66
C PRO A 50 -6.53 16.51 -0.54
N SER A 51 -7.75 16.93 -0.86
CA SER A 51 -8.64 17.63 0.08
C SER A 51 -9.06 16.78 1.29
N HIS A 52 -8.92 15.45 1.21
CA HIS A 52 -9.28 14.53 2.27
C HIS A 52 -8.10 14.20 3.22
N TRP A 53 -6.92 14.78 3.01
CA TRP A 53 -5.78 14.59 3.90
C TRP A 53 -5.92 15.42 5.18
N GLU A 54 -5.51 14.87 6.32
CA GLU A 54 -5.35 15.64 7.54
C GLU A 54 -4.09 16.53 7.44
N HIS A 55 -3.99 17.46 8.40
CA HIS A 55 -2.86 18.36 8.50
C HIS A 55 -1.52 17.61 8.51
N ILE A 56 -0.64 18.02 7.61
CA ILE A 56 0.69 17.43 7.45
C ILE A 56 1.62 18.00 8.51
N ASN A 57 2.28 17.12 9.26
CA ASN A 57 3.36 17.51 10.16
C ASN A 57 4.70 17.47 9.41
N ASN A 58 5.24 18.65 9.07
CA ASN A 58 6.50 18.78 8.35
C ASN A 58 7.74 18.33 9.15
N ALA A 59 7.60 18.04 10.46
CA ALA A 59 8.70 17.49 11.26
C ALA A 59 8.89 15.98 11.05
N GLU A 60 7.88 15.28 10.50
CA GLU A 60 7.91 13.83 10.31
C GLU A 60 8.00 13.49 8.81
N PRO A 61 8.75 12.43 8.43
CA PRO A 61 8.90 12.06 7.01
C PRO A 61 7.63 11.49 6.38
N TYR A 62 6.71 10.97 7.20
CA TYR A 62 5.37 10.54 6.80
C TYR A 62 4.48 10.39 8.04
N GLN A 63 3.17 10.40 7.82
CA GLN A 63 2.17 10.12 8.85
C GLN A 63 1.32 8.89 8.47
N LEU A 64 0.94 8.10 9.48
CA LEU A 64 0.01 6.99 9.34
C LEU A 64 -1.33 7.40 9.95
N ILE A 65 -2.30 7.66 9.10
CA ILE A 65 -3.63 8.11 9.52
C ILE A 65 -4.55 6.88 9.62
N PRO A 66 -5.03 6.52 10.81
CA PRO A 66 -5.93 5.38 10.97
C PRO A 66 -7.27 5.69 10.29
N LEU A 67 -7.71 4.79 9.41
CA LEU A 67 -9.02 4.89 8.77
C LEU A 67 -10.08 4.21 9.63
N VAL A 68 -11.17 4.93 9.90
CA VAL A 68 -12.32 4.39 10.63
C VAL A 68 -13.11 3.45 9.74
N ASN A 69 -13.57 2.32 10.27
CA ASN A 69 -14.29 1.28 9.50
C ASN A 69 -15.59 1.74 8.83
N ILE A 70 -16.21 2.81 9.32
CA ILE A 70 -17.41 3.43 8.72
C ILE A 70 -17.10 4.35 7.54
N SER A 71 -15.83 4.74 7.35
CA SER A 71 -15.47 5.66 6.28
C SER A 71 -15.63 5.00 4.90
N ASN A 72 -15.99 5.81 3.90
CA ASN A 72 -16.08 5.33 2.52
C ASN A 72 -14.72 4.80 2.02
N GLU A 73 -13.64 5.48 2.37
CA GLU A 73 -12.28 5.08 2.01
C GLU A 73 -11.91 3.72 2.59
N TYR A 74 -12.17 3.50 3.89
CA TYR A 74 -11.92 2.21 4.53
C TYR A 74 -12.69 1.10 3.81
N ASN A 75 -13.98 1.29 3.58
CA ASN A 75 -14.83 0.27 2.96
C ASN A 75 -14.39 -0.07 1.54
N LYS A 76 -13.98 0.94 0.76
CA LYS A 76 -13.44 0.75 -0.59
C LYS A 76 -12.15 -0.06 -0.56
N VAL A 77 -11.18 0.32 0.27
CA VAL A 77 -9.88 -0.39 0.35
C VAL A 77 -10.05 -1.80 0.90
N ALA A 78 -10.87 -1.99 1.94
CA ALA A 78 -11.17 -3.29 2.52
C ALA A 78 -11.87 -4.22 1.52
N SER A 79 -12.76 -3.69 0.67
CA SER A 79 -13.41 -4.46 -0.40
C SER A 79 -12.40 -4.92 -1.45
N LEU A 80 -11.48 -4.05 -1.88
CA LEU A 80 -10.43 -4.41 -2.84
C LEU A 80 -9.52 -5.52 -2.32
N PHE A 81 -9.13 -5.44 -1.05
CA PHE A 81 -8.40 -6.52 -0.38
C PHE A 81 -9.22 -7.82 -0.37
N GLY A 82 -10.50 -7.71 -0.03
CA GLY A 82 -11.51 -8.78 0.00
C GLY A 82 -11.62 -9.59 -1.30
N ASN A 83 -11.28 -9.00 -2.44
CA ASN A 83 -11.32 -9.67 -3.75
C ASN A 83 -10.28 -10.78 -3.88
N THR A 84 -9.20 -10.74 -3.11
CA THR A 84 -8.07 -11.69 -3.22
C THR A 84 -7.72 -12.37 -1.91
N LEU A 85 -8.05 -11.76 -0.77
CA LEU A 85 -7.78 -12.24 0.57
C LEU A 85 -9.01 -12.05 1.47
N ASP A 86 -9.15 -12.87 2.51
CA ASP A 86 -10.27 -12.76 3.44
C ASP A 86 -10.27 -11.42 4.19
N ARG A 87 -11.33 -10.62 3.98
CA ARG A 87 -11.53 -9.30 4.59
C ARG A 87 -11.49 -9.33 6.12
N ASN A 88 -11.90 -10.43 6.75
CA ASN A 88 -11.91 -10.56 8.21
C ASN A 88 -10.51 -10.59 8.83
N ARG A 89 -9.46 -10.74 7.99
CA ARG A 89 -8.06 -10.71 8.42
C ARG A 89 -7.51 -9.29 8.60
N ILE A 90 -8.23 -8.27 8.16
CA ILE A 90 -7.81 -6.88 8.29
C ILE A 90 -7.91 -6.48 9.77
N GLN A 91 -6.76 -6.18 10.39
CA GLN A 91 -6.72 -5.67 11.77
C GLN A 91 -6.94 -4.16 11.84
N SER A 92 -6.34 -3.43 10.90
CA SER A 92 -6.45 -1.98 10.77
C SER A 92 -6.08 -1.58 9.35
N ILE A 93 -6.54 -0.40 8.93
CA ILE A 93 -6.11 0.24 7.69
C ILE A 93 -5.62 1.63 8.05
N HIS A 94 -4.42 1.98 7.59
CA HIS A 94 -3.86 3.31 7.75
C HIS A 94 -3.58 3.91 6.38
N ARG A 95 -3.99 5.16 6.16
CA ARG A 95 -3.55 5.95 5.02
C ARG A 95 -2.15 6.47 5.30
N VAL A 96 -1.24 6.25 4.37
CA VAL A 96 0.11 6.83 4.41
C VAL A 96 0.04 8.22 3.80
N GLN A 97 0.30 9.25 4.60
CA GLN A 97 0.48 10.62 4.10
C GLN A 97 1.97 10.92 4.07
N ASN A 98 2.55 10.85 2.87
CA ASN A 98 3.95 11.18 2.63
C ASN A 98 4.00 12.26 1.55
N LEU A 99 4.38 13.47 1.95
CA LEU A 99 4.38 14.63 1.06
C LEU A 99 5.41 14.46 -0.05
N ASP A 100 6.63 14.05 0.28
CA ASP A 100 7.72 13.89 -0.68
C ASP A 100 7.37 12.88 -1.79
N LEU A 101 6.81 11.73 -1.41
CA LEU A 101 6.37 10.70 -2.36
C LEU A 101 5.15 11.15 -3.16
N TRP A 102 4.24 11.94 -2.57
CA TRP A 102 3.11 12.50 -3.29
C TRP A 102 3.56 13.50 -4.35
N GLU A 103 4.45 14.44 -3.99
CA GLU A 103 5.02 15.39 -4.93
C GLU A 103 5.80 14.67 -6.04
N PHE A 104 6.59 13.66 -5.68
CA PHE A 104 7.33 12.84 -6.64
C PHE A 104 6.40 12.07 -7.59
N TYR A 105 5.28 11.55 -7.10
CA TYR A 105 4.28 10.83 -7.90
C TYR A 105 3.49 11.73 -8.86
N CYS A 106 3.28 12.97 -8.43
CA CYS A 106 2.47 13.96 -9.14
C CYS A 106 3.25 14.66 -10.27
N ARG A 107 4.56 14.85 -10.09
CA ARG A 107 5.49 15.24 -11.16
C ARG A 107 5.83 14.05 -12.06
#